data_AF-A0AAP8KMF3-F1
#
_entry.id   AF-A0AAP8KMF3-F1
#
_cell.length_a   1.000
_cell.length_b   1.000
_cell.length_c   1.000
_cell.angle_alpha   90.00
_cell.angle_beta   90.00
_cell.angle_gamma   90.00
#
_symmetry.space_group_name_H-M   'P 1'
#
loop_
_entity.id
_entity.type
_entity.pdbx_description
1 polymer ?
#
loop_
_entity_poly.entity_id
_entity_poly.type
_entity_poly.pdbx_seq_one_letter_code
_entity_poly.pdbx_strand_id
1 'polypeptide(L)'
;MEIVKVELNLKAINKSIALFNCDKKVSGLIHTTENGETTIVLDGGYVLDSFDCPHCAIEAISLLAVKIKDGEKSGHGSYRQHKRNFMERAFITVH
;
A
#
# COMPACT_ATOMS: atom_id res chain seq x y z
N MET A 1 -0.33 2.88 24.44
CA MET A 1 -0.19 3.28 23.02
C MET A 1 1.00 2.51 22.47
N GLU A 2 0.79 1.56 21.56
CA GLU A 2 1.88 0.76 21.00
C GLU A 2 2.50 1.52 19.83
N ILE A 3 3.80 1.81 19.90
CA ILE A 3 4.51 2.50 18.82
C ILE A 3 4.94 1.44 17.82
N VAL A 4 4.27 1.38 16.67
CA VAL A 4 4.65 0.49 15.58
C VAL A 4 5.68 1.20 14.71
N LYS A 5 6.91 0.68 14.71
CA LYS A 5 7.94 1.10 13.75
C LYS A 5 7.77 0.34 12.44
N VAL A 6 7.86 1.07 11.34
CA VAL A 6 7.82 0.57 9.97
C VAL A 6 9.03 1.13 9.24
N GLU A 7 9.77 0.28 8.55
CA GLU A 7 10.94 0.66 7.78
C GLU A 7 10.52 0.92 6.33
N LEU A 8 10.56 2.18 5.90
CA LEU A 8 10.25 2.58 4.53
C LEU A 8 11.55 2.91 3.79
N ASN A 9 11.86 2.10 2.78
CA ASN A 9 12.94 2.34 1.85
C ASN A 9 12.39 2.99 0.58
N LEU A 10 12.94 4.13 0.19
CA LEU A 10 12.56 4.88 -1.01
C LEU A 10 13.75 4.96 -1.96
N LYS A 11 13.52 4.65 -3.25
CA LYS A 11 14.52 4.76 -4.30
C LYS A 11 13.94 5.53 -5.48
N ALA A 12 14.39 6.77 -5.66
CA ALA A 12 14.03 7.57 -6.82
C ALA A 12 14.58 6.93 -8.11
N ILE A 13 13.72 6.74 -9.11
CA ILE A 13 14.13 6.35 -10.47
C ILE A 13 14.28 7.60 -11.34
N ASN A 14 13.31 8.50 -11.26
CA ASN A 14 13.32 9.77 -11.99
C ASN A 14 12.54 10.84 -11.20
N LYS A 15 12.28 12.00 -11.80
CA LYS A 15 11.60 13.12 -11.14
C LYS A 15 10.14 12.83 -10.76
N SER A 16 9.49 11.88 -11.43
CA SER A 16 8.07 11.57 -11.27
C SER A 16 7.82 10.15 -10.75
N ILE A 17 8.84 9.33 -10.53
CA ILE A 17 8.72 7.93 -10.14
C ILE A 17 9.77 7.59 -9.08
N ALA A 18 9.29 7.07 -7.95
CA ALA A 18 10.10 6.48 -6.91
C ALA A 18 9.61 5.06 -6.60
N LEU A 19 10.52 4.10 -6.46
CA LEU A 19 10.20 2.81 -5.88
C LEU A 19 10.14 2.92 -4.36
N PHE A 20 9.24 2.17 -3.75
CA PHE A 20 9.19 2.03 -2.31
C PHE A 20 9.19 0.56 -1.90
N ASN A 21 9.74 0.31 -0.71
CA ASN A 21 9.67 -0.97 -0.05
C ASN A 21 9.48 -0.73 1.45
N CYS A 22 8.35 -1.17 1.98
CA CYS A 22 7.96 -1.04 3.36
C CYS A 22 8.02 -2.42 4.05
N ASP A 23 8.89 -2.54 5.06
CA ASP A 23 9.09 -3.75 5.88
C ASP A 23 9.37 -5.03 5.06
N LYS A 24 9.84 -4.94 3.81
CA LYS A 24 9.96 -6.06 2.84
C LYS A 24 8.64 -6.82 2.58
N LYS A 25 7.50 -6.26 2.99
CA LYS A 25 6.17 -6.85 2.85
C LYS A 25 5.33 -6.14 1.80
N VAL A 26 5.46 -4.82 1.72
CA VAL A 26 4.74 -4.00 0.75
C VAL A 26 5.76 -3.27 -0.09
N SER A 27 5.74 -3.53 -1.39
CA SER A 27 6.58 -2.82 -2.34
C SER A 27 5.77 -2.37 -3.53
N GLY A 28 6.30 -1.39 -4.23
CA GLY A 28 5.63 -0.77 -5.36
C GLY A 28 6.37 0.46 -5.85
N LEU A 29 5.63 1.27 -6.60
CA LEU A 29 6.08 2.55 -7.10
C LEU A 29 5.11 3.66 -6.69
N ILE A 30 5.69 4.83 -6.46
CA ILE A 30 5.03 6.09 -6.25
C ILE A 30 5.22 6.87 -7.54
N HIS A 31 4.12 7.27 -8.16
CA HIS A 31 4.13 8.15 -9.31
C HIS A 31 3.62 9.53 -8.89
N THR A 32 4.45 10.56 -9.00
CA THR A 32 4.08 11.94 -8.71
C THR A 32 4.03 12.74 -10.01
N THR A 33 2.90 13.36 -10.29
CA THR A 33 2.72 14.25 -11.43
C THR A 33 3.31 15.63 -11.13
N GLU A 34 3.55 16.44 -12.17
CA GLU A 34 4.06 17.81 -12.00
C GLU A 34 3.11 18.70 -11.20
N ASN A 35 1.83 18.33 -11.12
CA ASN A 35 0.80 19.03 -10.35
C ASN A 35 0.81 18.64 -8.86
N GLY A 36 1.68 17.71 -8.44
CA GLY A 36 1.79 17.24 -7.06
C GLY A 36 0.90 16.04 -6.71
N GLU A 37 0.03 15.62 -7.63
CA GLU A 37 -0.80 14.42 -7.46
C GLU A 37 0.09 13.18 -7.43
N THR A 38 -0.07 12.38 -6.37
CA THR A 38 0.78 11.24 -6.07
C THR A 38 -0.06 9.96 -6.08
N THR A 39 0.15 9.12 -7.07
CA THR A 39 -0.49 7.80 -7.19
C THR A 39 0.45 6.73 -6.66
N ILE A 40 -0.08 5.80 -5.87
CA ILE A 40 0.67 4.66 -5.36
C ILE A 40 0.23 3.40 -6.10
N VAL A 41 1.18 2.69 -6.69
CA VAL A 41 0.95 1.41 -7.36
C VAL A 41 1.73 0.33 -6.63
N LEU A 42 1.03 -0.69 -6.17
CA LEU A 42 1.58 -1.86 -5.49
C LEU A 42 2.13 -2.87 -6.49
N ASP A 43 3.15 -3.61 -6.07
CA ASP A 43 3.66 -4.75 -6.82
C ASP A 43 2.52 -5.76 -7.09
N GLY A 44 2.32 -6.07 -8.36
CA GLY A 44 1.14 -6.79 -8.86
C GLY A 44 0.19 -5.93 -9.69
N GLY A 45 0.49 -4.64 -9.87
CA GLY A 45 -0.24 -3.74 -10.78
C GLY A 45 -1.51 -3.12 -10.19
N TYR A 46 -1.68 -3.20 -8.87
CA TYR A 46 -2.84 -2.62 -8.19
C TYR A 46 -2.58 -1.19 -7.79
N VAL A 47 -3.46 -0.28 -8.18
CA VAL A 47 -3.45 1.10 -7.67
C VAL A 47 -4.03 1.08 -6.25
N LEU A 48 -3.26 1.58 -5.28
CA LEU A 48 -3.73 1.71 -3.90
C LEU A 48 -4.72 2.87 -3.80
N ASP A 49 -4.26 4.06 -4.18
CA ASP A 49 -5.07 5.28 -4.29
C ASP A 49 -4.26 6.40 -4.99
N SER A 50 -4.93 7.50 -5.32
CA SER A 50 -4.30 8.78 -5.66
C SER A 50 -4.46 9.78 -4.51
N PHE A 51 -3.41 10.56 -4.26
CA PHE A 51 -3.35 11.51 -3.17
C PHE A 51 -2.87 12.87 -3.65
N ASP A 52 -3.52 13.94 -3.19
CA ASP A 52 -3.10 15.32 -3.47
C ASP A 52 -1.88 15.76 -2.64
N CYS A 53 -1.43 14.90 -1.72
CA CYS A 53 -0.33 15.16 -0.78
C CYS A 53 0.64 13.98 -0.69
N PRO A 54 1.96 14.19 -0.94
CA PRO A 54 2.98 13.14 -0.81
C PRO A 54 3.07 12.56 0.61
N HIS A 55 2.81 13.39 1.64
CA HIS A 55 2.77 12.94 3.03
C HIS A 55 1.63 11.92 3.26
N CYS A 56 0.46 12.18 2.69
CA CYS A 56 -0.70 11.30 2.80
C CYS A 56 -0.46 9.96 2.10
N ALA A 57 0.25 9.99 0.97
CA ALA A 57 0.68 8.78 0.28
C ALA A 57 1.60 7.90 1.17
N ILE A 58 2.60 8.50 1.82
CA ILE A 58 3.52 7.78 2.73
C ILE A 58 2.78 7.23 3.96
N GLU A 59 1.84 8.00 4.51
CA GLU A 59 1.00 7.57 5.63
C GLU A 59 0.13 6.38 5.24
N ALA A 60 -0.48 6.41 4.04
CA ALA A 60 -1.27 5.30 3.51
C ALA A 60 -0.44 4.02 3.32
N ILE A 61 0.79 4.13 2.79
CA ILE A 61 1.73 3.00 2.67
C ILE A 61 2.03 2.41 4.05
N SER A 62 2.31 3.28 5.03
CA SER A 62 2.66 2.88 6.39
C SER A 62 1.47 2.19 7.07
N LEU A 63 0.27 2.75 6.94
CA LEU A 63 -0.97 2.18 7.47
C LEU A 63 -1.27 0.82 6.84
N LEU A 64 -1.05 0.66 5.53
CA LEU A 64 -1.21 -0.60 4.82
C LEU A 64 -0.25 -1.67 5.36
N ALA A 65 1.02 -1.31 5.56
CA ALA A 65 2.02 -2.23 6.12
C ALA A 65 1.66 -2.67 7.54
N VAL A 66 1.15 -1.76 8.39
CA VAL A 66 0.66 -2.10 9.73
C VAL A 66 -0.54 -3.05 9.65
N LYS A 67 -1.54 -2.76 8.80
CA LYS A 67 -2.70 -3.64 8.61
C LYS A 67 -2.31 -5.04 8.15
N ILE A 68 -1.32 -5.15 7.27
CA ILE A 68 -0.80 -6.46 6.82
C ILE A 68 -0.09 -7.17 7.98
N LYS A 69 0.72 -6.45 8.76
CA LYS A 69 1.43 -7.00 9.92
C LYS A 69 0.47 -7.47 11.03
N ASP A 70 -0.61 -6.73 11.28
CA ASP A 70 -1.65 -7.10 12.23
C ASP A 70 -2.49 -8.27 11.71
N GLY A 71 -2.80 -8.29 10.41
CA GLY A 71 -3.45 -9.42 9.74
C GLY A 71 -2.62 -10.72 9.84
N GLU A 72 -1.29 -10.62 9.73
CA GLU A 72 -0.40 -11.77 9.93
C GLU A 72 -0.29 -12.20 11.40
N LYS A 73 -0.19 -11.26 12.34
CA LYS A 73 -0.09 -11.54 13.78
C LYS A 73 -1.35 -12.15 14.38
N SER A 74 -2.54 -11.75 13.90
CA SER A 74 -3.82 -12.17 14.47
C SER A 74 -4.21 -13.62 14.13
N GLY A 75 -3.44 -14.33 13.29
CA GLY A 75 -3.72 -15.74 12.97
C GLY A 75 -5.07 -15.98 12.26
N HIS A 76 -5.81 -14.91 11.92
CA HIS A 76 -7.11 -14.96 11.23
C HIS A 76 -6.97 -14.95 9.71
N GLY A 77 -6.05 -15.78 9.22
CA GLY A 77 -5.96 -16.13 7.81
C GLY A 77 -4.94 -15.29 7.05
N SER A 78 -4.03 -16.01 6.40
CA SER A 78 -3.03 -15.50 5.45
C SER A 78 -3.55 -14.37 4.54
N TYR A 79 -2.65 -13.58 3.96
CA TYR A 79 -2.93 -12.64 2.86
C TYR A 79 -3.83 -13.25 1.75
N ARG A 80 -3.78 -14.57 1.56
CA ARG A 80 -4.64 -15.35 0.64
C ARG A 80 -6.13 -15.40 1.05
N GLN A 81 -6.44 -15.27 2.33
CA GLN A 81 -7.81 -15.20 2.87
C GLN A 81 -8.36 -13.78 2.76
N HIS A 82 -7.54 -12.76 2.96
CA HIS A 82 -7.90 -11.38 2.69
C HIS A 82 -8.21 -11.15 1.20
N LYS A 83 -7.38 -11.68 0.27
CA LYS A 83 -7.68 -11.68 -1.17
C LYS A 83 -9.00 -12.37 -1.52
N ARG A 84 -9.35 -13.48 -0.84
CA ARG A 84 -10.62 -14.18 -1.07
C ARG A 84 -11.83 -13.36 -0.62
N ASN A 85 -11.78 -12.77 0.57
CA ASN A 85 -12.90 -11.97 1.08
C ASN A 85 -13.08 -10.65 0.31
N PHE A 86 -11.99 -10.06 -0.20
CA PHE A 86 -12.07 -8.87 -1.06
C PHE A 86 -12.68 -9.20 -2.43
N MET A 87 -12.30 -10.33 -3.03
CA MET A 87 -12.89 -10.80 -4.29
C MET A 87 -14.36 -11.20 -4.13
N GLU A 88 -14.74 -11.88 -3.05
CA GLU A 88 -16.15 -12.22 -2.77
C GLU A 88 -17.04 -10.98 -2.62
N ARG A 89 -16.54 -9.93 -1.96
CA ARG A 89 -17.28 -8.66 -1.85
C ARG A 89 -17.39 -7.92 -3.18
N ALA A 90 -16.38 -8.01 -4.04
CA ALA A 90 -16.42 -7.38 -5.36
C ALA A 90 -17.45 -8.03 -6.32
N PHE A 91 -17.74 -9.33 -6.16
CA PHE A 91 -18.75 -10.01 -6.98
C PHE A 91 -20.20 -9.75 -6.54
N ILE A 92 -20.45 -9.42 -5.27
CA ILE A 92 -21.81 -9.13 -4.76
C ILE A 92 -22.30 -7.75 -5.23
N THR A 93 -21.39 -6.81 -5.56
CA THR A 93 -21.76 -5.46 -5.99
C THR A 93 -22.04 -5.32 -7.49
N VAL A 94 -21.95 -6.40 -8.28
CA VAL A 94 -22.15 -6.39 -9.75
C VAL A 94 -23.31 -7.31 -10.19
N HIS A 95 -24.28 -7.58 -9.31
CA HIS A 95 -25.57 -8.17 -9.69
C HIS A 95 -26.73 -7.31 -9.18
#